data_AF-A0A2K9EKP0-F1
#
_entry.id   AF-A0A2K9EKP0-F1
#
_cell.length_a   1.000
_cell.length_b   1.000
_cell.length_c   1.000
_cell.angle_alpha   90.00
_cell.angle_beta   90.00
_cell.angle_gamma   90.00
#
_symmetry.space_group_name_H-M   'P 1'
#
loop_
_entity.id
_entity.type
_entity.pdbx_description
1 polymer ?
#
loop_
_entity_poly.entity_id
_entity_poly.type
_entity_poly.pdbx_seq_one_letter_code
_entity_poly.pdbx_strand_id
1 'polypeptide(L)'
;MTICFDLFPYGHVQVSPCVTQPDFKELEMDKDIESLAERQREALAEGRAAEKAGQSVIYIHGRPYADPAGESFASGEDALRPAKLATRDGGNERLRDIESDNASMMMKLVESTAENMAFIRKNLSQLAVRDRGAVEAAYGRILADAAEDHQHSAAPGKRELNMDL
;
A
#
# COMPACT_ATOMS: atom_id res chain seq x y z
N MET A 1 27.69 -10.41 30.36
CA MET A 1 27.51 -10.20 31.81
C MET A 1 27.38 -8.71 32.03
N THR A 2 26.15 -8.21 32.09
CA THR A 2 25.90 -6.78 32.29
C THR A 2 25.13 -6.68 33.60
N ILE A 3 25.78 -6.11 34.62
CA ILE A 3 25.23 -5.99 35.97
C ILE A 3 24.62 -4.60 36.05
N CYS A 4 23.29 -4.50 36.13
CA CYS A 4 22.61 -3.23 36.36
C CYS A 4 22.61 -2.94 37.86
N PHE A 5 23.25 -1.84 38.26
CA PHE A 5 23.15 -1.29 39.60
C PHE A 5 22.22 -0.10 39.56
N ASP A 6 21.02 -0.23 40.14
CA ASP A 6 20.24 0.94 40.55
C ASP A 6 20.33 1.08 42.08
N LEU A 7 20.93 2.18 42.49
CA LEU A 7 21.11 2.60 43.87
C LEU A 7 19.76 2.88 44.54
N PHE A 8 19.43 2.12 45.59
CA PHE A 8 18.50 2.58 46.63
C PHE A 8 19.30 3.22 47.78
N PRO A 9 18.81 4.31 48.40
CA PRO A 9 19.59 5.07 49.39
C PRO A 9 19.68 4.42 50.77
N TYR A 10 19.22 3.18 50.97
CA TYR A 10 19.31 2.50 52.26
C TYR A 10 19.76 1.04 52.11
N GLY A 11 21.08 0.84 52.07
CA GLY A 11 21.82 -0.07 52.95
C GLY A 11 21.42 -1.54 53.10
N HIS A 12 20.59 -2.15 52.25
CA HIS A 12 20.35 -3.60 52.30
C HIS A 12 20.36 -4.21 50.91
N VAL A 13 21.44 -4.94 50.60
CA VAL A 13 21.55 -5.73 49.37
C VAL A 13 20.85 -7.06 49.61
N GLN A 14 19.62 -7.20 49.11
CA GLN A 14 18.95 -8.49 49.00
C GLN A 14 19.14 -8.98 47.56
N VAL A 15 20.00 -9.98 47.38
CA VAL A 15 20.20 -10.63 46.09
C VAL A 15 19.00 -11.55 45.86
N SER A 16 18.00 -11.07 45.12
CA SER A 16 16.91 -11.91 44.64
C SER A 16 17.31 -12.47 43.27
N PRO A 17 17.33 -13.80 43.06
CA PRO A 17 17.60 -14.36 41.74
C PRO A 17 16.42 -14.05 40.83
N CYS A 18 16.64 -13.22 39.81
CA CYS A 18 15.72 -13.05 38.71
C CYS A 18 15.60 -14.39 37.96
N VAL A 19 14.55 -15.15 38.26
CA VAL A 19 14.11 -16.26 37.41
C VAL A 19 13.61 -15.62 36.12
N THR A 20 14.32 -15.85 35.02
CA THR A 20 13.84 -15.53 33.68
C THR A 20 12.57 -16.34 33.44
N GLN A 21 11.41 -15.69 33.47
CA GLN A 21 10.19 -16.33 32.99
C GLN A 21 10.33 -16.51 31.47
N PRO A 22 10.17 -17.73 30.93
CA PRO A 22 10.12 -17.89 29.49
C PRO A 22 8.90 -17.11 28.96
N ASP A 23 9.17 -16.24 28.00
CA ASP A 23 8.19 -15.36 27.39
C ASP A 23 7.27 -16.21 26.50
N PHE A 24 6.09 -16.57 27.01
CA PHE A 24 5.12 -17.45 26.35
C PHE A 24 4.66 -16.97 24.96
N LYS A 25 4.99 -15.74 24.57
CA LYS A 25 4.68 -15.14 23.26
C LYS A 25 5.53 -15.68 22.11
N GLU A 26 6.73 -16.18 22.38
CA GLU A 26 7.60 -16.71 21.30
C GLU A 26 7.04 -18.02 20.70
N LEU A 27 6.41 -18.87 21.53
CA LEU A 27 5.89 -20.18 21.10
C LEU A 27 4.59 -20.12 20.28
N GLU A 28 3.81 -19.03 20.36
CA GLU A 28 2.60 -18.85 19.54
C GLU A 28 2.94 -18.32 18.15
N MET A 29 3.90 -17.40 18.06
CA MET A 29 4.29 -16.77 16.79
C MET A 29 4.96 -17.77 15.82
N ASP A 30 5.70 -18.75 16.34
CA ASP A 30 6.34 -19.79 15.51
C ASP A 30 5.32 -20.74 14.85
N LYS A 31 4.19 -21.01 15.51
CA LYS A 31 3.12 -21.87 14.96
C LYS A 31 2.37 -21.21 13.80
N ASP A 32 2.20 -19.90 13.86
CA ASP A 32 1.54 -19.13 12.79
C ASP A 32 2.42 -19.05 11.54
N ILE A 33 3.74 -19.00 11.71
CA ILE A 33 4.70 -19.00 10.59
C ILE A 33 4.74 -20.37 9.90
N GLU A 34 4.75 -21.46 10.67
CA GLU A 34 4.74 -22.82 10.11
C GLU A 34 3.43 -23.10 9.35
N SER A 35 2.29 -22.68 9.91
CA SER A 35 0.97 -22.74 9.28
C SER A 35 0.88 -21.94 7.98
N LEU A 36 1.51 -20.76 7.92
CA LEU A 36 1.57 -19.95 6.71
C LEU A 36 2.42 -20.61 5.61
N ALA A 37 3.56 -21.20 5.98
CA ALA A 37 4.45 -21.88 5.05
C ALA A 37 3.79 -23.14 4.42
N GLU A 38 2.93 -23.82 5.18
CA GLU A 38 2.12 -24.94 4.66
C GLU A 38 1.10 -24.47 3.63
N ARG A 39 0.33 -23.42 3.93
CA ARG A 39 -0.65 -22.86 2.98
C ARG A 39 -0.01 -22.36 1.69
N GLN A 40 1.18 -21.76 1.78
CA GLN A 40 1.92 -21.34 0.60
C GLN A 40 2.35 -22.52 -0.28
N ARG A 41 2.79 -23.62 0.33
CA ARG A 41 3.14 -24.86 -0.40
C ARG A 41 1.92 -25.47 -1.08
N GLU A 42 0.79 -25.49 -0.40
CA GLU A 42 -0.48 -25.98 -0.92
C GLU A 42 -0.97 -25.16 -2.10
N ALA A 43 -1.04 -23.82 -1.95
CA ALA A 43 -1.47 -22.92 -3.03
C ALA A 43 -0.60 -23.03 -4.30
N LEU A 44 0.70 -23.27 -4.14
CA LEU A 44 1.61 -23.51 -5.26
C LEU A 44 1.43 -24.90 -5.89
N ALA A 45 1.08 -25.91 -5.10
CA ALA A 45 0.77 -27.23 -5.62
C ALA A 45 -0.52 -27.19 -6.45
N GLU A 46 -1.53 -26.47 -5.95
CA GLU A 46 -2.78 -26.23 -6.63
C GLU A 46 -2.58 -25.44 -7.94
N GLY A 47 -1.80 -24.36 -7.92
CA GLY A 47 -1.49 -23.60 -9.14
C GLY A 47 -0.77 -24.43 -10.20
N ARG A 48 0.18 -25.28 -9.82
CA ARG A 48 0.83 -26.20 -10.78
C ARG A 48 -0.14 -27.28 -11.30
N ALA A 49 -1.07 -27.75 -10.47
CA ALA A 49 -2.07 -28.72 -10.89
C ALA A 49 -3.05 -28.09 -11.89
N ALA A 50 -3.52 -26.87 -11.62
CA ALA A 50 -4.37 -26.08 -12.51
C ALA A 50 -3.69 -25.80 -13.85
N GLU A 51 -2.41 -25.41 -13.84
CA GLU A 51 -1.61 -25.19 -15.06
C GLU A 51 -1.52 -26.49 -15.89
N LYS A 52 -1.23 -27.63 -15.26
CA LYS A 52 -1.18 -28.93 -15.94
C LYS A 52 -2.53 -29.37 -16.49
N ALA A 53 -3.62 -28.98 -15.82
CA ALA A 53 -5.00 -29.22 -16.26
C ALA A 53 -5.46 -28.23 -17.35
N GLY A 54 -4.65 -27.23 -17.71
CA GLY A 54 -5.02 -26.18 -18.65
C GLY A 54 -6.06 -25.19 -18.10
N GLN A 55 -6.23 -25.16 -16.78
CA GLN A 55 -7.09 -24.21 -16.08
C GLN A 55 -6.37 -22.87 -15.91
N SER A 56 -7.13 -21.80 -15.69
CA SER A 56 -6.58 -20.46 -15.49
C SER A 56 -5.74 -20.37 -14.23
N VAL A 57 -4.55 -19.78 -14.37
CA VAL A 57 -3.59 -19.56 -13.28
C VAL A 57 -3.12 -18.12 -13.28
N ILE A 58 -2.83 -17.59 -12.10
CA ILE A 58 -2.19 -16.28 -11.89
C ILE A 58 -0.73 -16.51 -11.52
N TYR A 59 0.18 -15.76 -12.15
CA TYR A 59 1.60 -15.82 -11.84
C TYR A 59 2.00 -14.73 -10.84
N ILE A 60 2.49 -15.16 -9.67
CA ILE A 60 3.07 -14.26 -8.67
C ILE A 60 4.54 -14.65 -8.51
N HIS A 61 5.45 -13.71 -8.77
CA HIS A 61 6.90 -13.93 -8.76
C HIS A 61 7.36 -15.13 -9.62
N GLY A 62 6.73 -15.32 -10.79
CA GLY A 62 7.05 -16.42 -11.70
C GLY A 62 6.60 -17.80 -11.24
N ARG A 63 5.78 -17.87 -10.17
CA ARG A 63 5.17 -19.12 -9.70
C ARG A 63 3.67 -19.13 -10.01
N PRO A 64 3.13 -20.26 -10.50
CA PRO A 64 1.71 -20.36 -10.82
C PRO A 64 0.90 -20.61 -9.55
N TYR A 65 -0.19 -19.85 -9.42
CA TYR A 65 -1.23 -20.00 -8.40
C TYR A 65 -2.57 -20.22 -9.11
N ALA A 66 -3.47 -21.01 -8.53
CA ALA A 66 -4.79 -21.21 -9.10
C ALA A 66 -5.54 -19.86 -9.12
N ASP A 67 -6.18 -19.53 -10.25
CA ASP A 67 -6.99 -18.31 -10.34
C ASP A 67 -8.36 -18.55 -9.70
N PRO A 68 -8.68 -17.93 -8.55
CA PRO A 68 -9.98 -18.10 -7.90
C PRO A 68 -11.14 -17.52 -8.73
N ALA A 69 -10.88 -16.67 -9.72
CA ALA A 69 -11.92 -16.19 -10.66
C ALA A 69 -12.18 -17.18 -11.82
N GLY A 70 -11.31 -18.18 -11.98
CA GLY A 70 -11.28 -19.14 -13.09
C GLY A 70 -12.41 -20.16 -13.10
N GLU A 71 -13.07 -20.40 -11.97
CA GLU A 71 -14.13 -21.41 -11.85
C GLU A 71 -15.43 -21.03 -12.59
N SER A 72 -15.52 -19.82 -13.16
CA SER A 72 -16.77 -19.26 -13.67
C SER A 72 -16.96 -19.24 -15.20
N PHE A 73 -16.01 -19.75 -16.00
CA PHE A 73 -16.12 -19.64 -17.48
C PHE A 73 -15.93 -20.93 -18.29
N ALA A 74 -16.03 -22.12 -17.68
CA ALA A 74 -15.93 -23.37 -18.42
C ALA A 74 -17.25 -24.17 -18.40
N SER A 75 -18.23 -23.77 -19.22
CA SER A 75 -19.15 -24.71 -19.86
C SER A 75 -19.88 -24.06 -21.03
N GLY A 76 -19.59 -24.53 -22.24
CA GLY A 76 -20.46 -24.34 -23.40
C GLY A 76 -19.76 -23.72 -24.60
N GLU A 77 -19.36 -24.59 -25.52
CA GLU A 77 -19.03 -24.31 -26.91
C GLU A 77 -20.00 -23.30 -27.55
N ASP A 78 -19.48 -22.43 -28.41
CA ASP A 78 -19.74 -22.44 -29.86
C ASP A 78 -19.68 -21.03 -30.49
N ALA A 79 -19.18 -21.01 -31.71
CA ALA A 79 -19.21 -19.94 -32.69
C ALA A 79 -18.29 -18.72 -32.46
N LEU A 80 -17.16 -18.76 -33.19
CA LEU A 80 -16.88 -17.77 -34.23
C LEU A 80 -18.03 -16.78 -34.45
N ARG A 81 -17.98 -15.62 -33.78
CA ARG A 81 -18.58 -14.42 -34.31
C ARG A 81 -17.47 -13.44 -34.64
N PRO A 82 -17.27 -13.11 -35.93
CA PRO A 82 -16.38 -12.03 -36.29
C PRO A 82 -16.91 -10.78 -35.59
N ALA A 83 -15.96 -9.99 -35.08
CA ALA A 83 -16.19 -8.72 -34.44
C ALA A 83 -17.40 -7.99 -35.04
N LYS A 84 -18.54 -8.08 -34.35
CA LYS A 84 -19.59 -7.08 -34.50
C LYS A 84 -18.90 -5.79 -34.08
N LEU A 85 -18.60 -4.96 -35.08
CA LEU A 85 -18.30 -3.55 -34.95
C LEU A 85 -18.99 -3.02 -33.70
N ALA A 86 -18.21 -2.89 -32.62
CA ALA A 86 -18.58 -2.02 -31.54
C ALA A 86 -18.79 -0.67 -32.21
N THR A 87 -20.05 -0.25 -32.24
CA THR A 87 -20.44 1.09 -32.67
C THR A 87 -19.47 2.06 -32.00
N ARG A 88 -18.76 2.82 -32.84
CA ARG A 88 -17.77 3.85 -32.49
C ARG A 88 -18.30 4.89 -31.47
N ASP A 89 -19.61 4.89 -31.21
CA ASP A 89 -20.28 5.71 -30.22
C ASP A 89 -20.26 5.15 -28.79
N GLY A 90 -20.49 3.85 -28.57
CA GLY A 90 -20.63 3.31 -27.20
C GLY A 90 -19.33 3.30 -26.39
N GLY A 91 -18.18 3.26 -27.07
CA GLY A 91 -16.88 3.43 -26.43
C GLY A 91 -16.59 4.87 -26.02
N ASN A 92 -17.15 5.86 -26.72
CA ASN A 92 -16.89 7.27 -26.40
C ASN A 92 -17.68 7.73 -25.16
N GLU A 93 -18.86 7.16 -24.92
CA GLU A 93 -19.73 7.56 -23.82
C GLU A 93 -19.17 7.03 -22.50
N ARG A 94 -18.73 5.77 -22.48
CA ARG A 94 -18.02 5.17 -21.34
C ARG A 94 -16.69 5.87 -21.01
N LEU A 95 -15.97 6.37 -22.02
CA LEU A 95 -14.76 7.16 -21.80
C LEU A 95 -15.10 8.52 -21.16
N ARG A 96 -16.17 9.19 -21.61
CA ARG A 96 -16.65 10.44 -21.01
C ARG A 96 -17.07 10.25 -19.56
N ASP A 97 -17.73 9.13 -19.23
CA ASP A 97 -18.08 8.81 -17.84
C ASP A 97 -16.84 8.64 -16.96
N ILE A 98 -15.81 7.93 -17.45
CA ILE A 98 -14.53 7.75 -16.72
C ILE A 98 -13.80 9.09 -16.55
N GLU A 99 -13.75 9.92 -17.59
CA GLU A 99 -13.14 11.24 -17.52
C GLU A 99 -13.87 12.15 -16.52
N SER A 100 -15.21 12.08 -16.52
CA SER A 100 -16.07 12.79 -15.55
C SER A 100 -15.82 12.31 -14.12
N ASP A 101 -15.73 11.00 -13.89
CA ASP A 101 -15.44 10.41 -12.57
C ASP A 101 -14.04 10.79 -12.09
N ASN A 102 -13.05 10.76 -12.97
CA ASN A 102 -11.68 11.18 -12.67
C ASN A 102 -11.62 12.68 -12.33
N ALA A 103 -12.28 13.53 -13.12
CA ALA A 103 -12.37 14.96 -12.85
C ALA A 103 -13.07 15.25 -11.51
N SER A 104 -14.15 14.52 -11.23
CA SER A 104 -14.88 14.59 -9.96
C SER A 104 -14.00 14.19 -8.78
N MET A 105 -13.25 13.09 -8.90
CA MET A 105 -12.29 12.65 -7.89
C MET A 105 -11.19 13.69 -7.66
N MET A 106 -10.61 14.24 -8.73
CA MET A 106 -9.59 15.28 -8.64
C MET A 106 -10.13 16.55 -7.96
N MET A 107 -11.36 16.98 -8.29
CA MET A 107 -11.97 18.12 -7.61
C MET A 107 -12.20 17.86 -6.12
N LYS A 108 -12.65 16.67 -5.73
CA LYS A 108 -12.78 16.30 -4.31
C LYS A 108 -11.44 16.35 -3.58
N LEU A 109 -10.35 15.92 -4.22
CA LEU A 109 -9.00 16.01 -3.64
C LEU A 109 -8.57 17.47 -3.46
N VAL A 110 -8.85 18.34 -4.43
CA VAL A 110 -8.56 19.77 -4.34
C VAL A 110 -9.39 20.43 -3.23
N GLU A 111 -10.67 20.12 -3.14
CA GLU A 111 -11.57 20.64 -2.11
C GLU A 111 -11.12 20.20 -0.71
N SER A 112 -10.87 18.91 -0.50
CA SER A 112 -10.35 18.37 0.76
C SER A 112 -9.00 19.00 1.14
N THR A 113 -8.14 19.27 0.17
CA THR A 113 -6.87 19.97 0.41
C THR A 113 -7.12 21.41 0.88
N ALA A 114 -8.06 22.13 0.25
CA ALA A 114 -8.41 23.49 0.66
C ALA A 114 -9.00 23.53 2.08
N GLU A 115 -9.87 22.58 2.43
CA GLU A 115 -10.42 22.42 3.78
C GLU A 115 -9.33 22.14 4.82
N ASN A 116 -8.42 21.20 4.53
CA ASN A 116 -7.29 20.89 5.40
C ASN A 116 -6.39 22.11 5.62
N MET A 117 -6.10 22.87 4.56
CA MET A 117 -5.32 24.10 4.66
C MET A 117 -6.02 25.16 5.52
N ALA A 118 -7.34 25.31 5.38
CA ALA A 118 -8.12 26.22 6.21
C ALA A 118 -8.12 25.77 7.69
N PHE A 119 -8.27 24.48 7.93
CA PHE A 119 -8.18 23.89 9.27
C PHE A 119 -6.82 24.14 9.92
N ILE A 120 -5.72 23.89 9.20
CA ILE A 120 -4.36 24.13 9.71
C ILE A 120 -4.18 25.61 10.06
N ARG A 121 -4.57 26.54 9.17
CA ARG A 121 -4.51 27.98 9.43
C ARG A 121 -5.30 28.39 10.68
N LYS A 122 -6.47 27.80 10.89
CA LYS A 122 -7.30 28.02 12.09
C LYS A 122 -6.67 27.46 13.35
N ASN A 123 -5.92 26.36 13.29
CA ASN A 123 -5.20 25.83 14.45
C ASN A 123 -3.97 26.69 14.77
N LEU A 124 -3.23 27.14 13.74
CA LEU A 124 -2.10 28.05 13.92
C LEU A 124 -2.51 29.39 14.56
N SER A 125 -3.71 29.89 14.25
CA SER A 125 -4.21 31.13 14.87
C SER A 125 -4.55 30.98 16.36
N GLN A 126 -4.75 29.76 16.85
CA GLN A 126 -5.00 29.46 18.26
C GLN A 126 -3.72 29.26 19.07
N LEU A 127 -2.56 29.15 18.41
CA LEU A 127 -1.28 29.04 19.10
C LEU A 127 -0.93 30.33 19.85
N ALA A 128 -0.18 30.18 20.94
CA ALA A 128 0.37 31.32 21.66
C ALA A 128 1.26 32.17 20.72
N VAL A 129 1.20 33.49 20.87
CA VAL A 129 1.92 34.45 20.01
C VAL A 129 3.42 34.16 19.94
N ARG A 130 4.01 33.62 21.02
CA ARG A 130 5.43 33.25 21.09
C ARG A 130 5.81 32.11 20.14
N ASP A 131 4.91 31.13 19.94
CA ASP A 131 5.22 29.90 19.19
C ASP A 131 4.74 29.98 17.74
N ARG A 132 3.77 30.86 17.46
CA ARG A 132 3.12 31.00 16.16
C ARG A 132 4.11 31.24 15.01
N GLY A 133 5.08 32.13 15.20
CA GLY A 133 6.05 32.46 14.15
C GLY A 133 6.98 31.31 13.77
N ALA A 134 7.41 30.51 14.76
CA ALA A 134 8.28 29.36 14.51
C ALA A 134 7.53 28.25 13.76
N VAL A 135 6.28 27.97 14.14
CA VAL A 135 5.46 26.95 13.50
C VAL A 135 5.02 27.37 12.09
N GLU A 136 4.62 28.63 11.89
CA GLU A 136 4.29 29.16 10.56
C GLU A 136 5.51 29.09 9.62
N ALA A 137 6.71 29.40 10.10
CA ALA A 137 7.94 29.29 9.31
C ALA A 137 8.29 27.85 8.95
N ALA A 138 8.17 26.91 9.89
CA ALA A 138 8.40 25.48 9.63
C ALA A 138 7.40 24.93 8.61
N TYR A 139 6.12 25.27 8.77
CA TYR A 139 5.06 24.88 7.84
C TYR A 139 5.27 25.44 6.44
N GLY A 140 5.68 26.71 6.34
CA GLY A 140 6.02 27.35 5.07
C GLY A 140 7.16 26.65 4.33
N ARG A 141 8.16 26.11 5.05
CA ARG A 141 9.25 25.31 4.44
C ARG A 141 8.74 23.99 3.88
N ILE A 142 7.91 23.27 4.64
CA ILE A 142 7.31 22.01 4.17
C ILE A 142 6.51 22.22 2.88
N LEU A 143 5.77 23.32 2.78
CA LEU A 143 5.03 23.66 1.56
C LEU A 143 5.95 24.02 0.38
N ALA A 144 7.06 24.71 0.65
CA ALA A 144 8.04 25.06 -0.38
C ALA A 144 8.75 23.81 -0.90
N ASP A 145 9.22 22.93 -0.01
CA ASP A 145 9.86 21.66 -0.35
C ASP A 145 8.92 20.78 -1.20
N ALA A 146 7.65 20.66 -0.79
CA ALA A 146 6.64 19.92 -1.54
C ALA A 146 6.35 20.52 -2.93
N ALA A 147 6.43 21.85 -3.07
CA ALA A 147 6.26 22.51 -4.36
C ALA A 147 7.47 22.30 -5.30
N GLU A 148 8.68 22.25 -4.75
CA GLU A 148 9.91 21.94 -5.50
C GLU A 148 9.91 20.49 -6.02
N ASP A 149 9.52 19.51 -5.20
CA ASP A 149 9.39 18.10 -5.62
C ASP A 149 8.44 17.92 -6.81
N HIS A 150 7.35 18.69 -6.84
CA HIS A 150 6.41 18.71 -7.96
C HIS A 150 7.02 19.30 -9.23
N GLN A 151 7.85 20.34 -9.13
CA GLN A 151 8.53 20.94 -10.29
C GLN A 151 9.57 19.99 -10.89
N HIS A 152 10.29 19.23 -10.06
CA HIS A 152 11.22 18.21 -10.53
C HIS A 152 10.52 17.03 -11.22
N SER A 153 9.31 16.67 -10.78
CA SER A 153 8.50 15.61 -11.40
C SER A 153 7.79 16.06 -12.68
N ALA A 154 7.51 17.36 -12.83
CA ALA A 154 6.85 17.94 -14.01
C ALA A 154 7.82 18.33 -15.14
N ALA A 155 9.14 18.21 -14.93
CA ALA A 155 10.10 18.36 -16.01
C ALA A 155 9.86 17.24 -17.05
N PRO A 156 9.58 17.56 -18.33
CA PRO A 156 9.39 16.56 -19.36
C PRO A 156 10.76 15.92 -19.62
N GLY A 157 11.04 14.84 -18.89
CA GLY A 157 12.15 13.95 -19.23
C GLY A 157 11.90 13.45 -20.63
N LYS A 158 12.69 13.92 -21.60
CA LYS A 158 12.87 13.28 -22.90
C LYS A 158 13.36 11.86 -22.65
N ARG A 159 12.45 10.93 -22.38
CA ARG A 159 12.73 9.51 -22.48
C ARG A 159 12.78 9.20 -23.96
N GLU A 160 13.97 9.31 -24.54
CA GLU A 160 14.31 8.60 -25.76
C GLU A 160 14.06 7.11 -25.49
N LEU A 161 12.89 6.64 -25.91
CA LEU A 161 12.60 5.22 -26.02
C LEU A 161 13.37 4.70 -27.23
N ASN A 162 14.67 4.47 -27.05
CA ASN A 162 15.43 3.56 -27.91
C ASN A 162 14.99 2.14 -27.56
N MET A 163 13.93 1.70 -28.22
CA MET A 163 13.53 0.30 -28.27
C MET A 163 14.09 -0.28 -29.56
N ASP A 164 15.35 -0.71 -29.53
CA ASP A 164 15.85 -1.69 -30.49
C ASP A 164 15.31 -3.06 -30.06
N LEU A 165 14.32 -3.56 -30.79
CA LEU A 165 13.81 -4.93 -30.77
C LEU A 165 13.49 -5.36 -32.20
#